data_AF-A0A553WGY6-F1
#
_entry.id   AF-A0A553WGY6-F1
#
_cell.length_a   1.000
_cell.length_b   1.000
_cell.length_c   1.000
_cell.angle_alpha   90.00
_cell.angle_beta   90.00
_cell.angle_gamma   90.00
#
_symmetry.space_group_name_H-M   'P 1'
#
loop_
_entity.id
_entity.type
_entity.pdbx_description
1 polymer ?
#
loop_
_entity_poly.entity_id
_entity_poly.type
_entity_poly.pdbx_seq_one_letter_code
_entity_poly.pdbx_strand_id
1 'polypeptide(L)'
;MIADDTAIMKFEISQIAPAEYSVKWTRPSAYNISRRSFFNVGNTRIDSEARALTSSSTMLTVSFAHNGAEKRPQNFQFELRDGRRASLSLINSPFEDFTLIRTCSVADLGNWDISERYNRTVYYDSNDEVRKLFLDDQNDRKSGRLSELEIKKRDQLRISQLSKLIDDNRLKSGRDFYYAAFIFQHSETPQDYLRAHSFAMTALMRNEPDAAWIAAASLDRYLLAIGKKQIYGTQTVRAEDGAYSKAPSEDEIIPDILRSAANVPTQKELAASPSIAEPNIKH
;
A
#
# COMPACT_ATOMS: atom_id res chain seq x y z
N MET A 1 9.29 15.86 8.64
CA MET A 1 8.25 15.13 7.88
C MET A 1 8.34 15.55 6.43
N ILE A 2 8.50 14.58 5.52
CA ILE A 2 8.64 14.81 4.08
C ILE A 2 7.40 14.25 3.37
N ALA A 3 6.94 14.94 2.34
CA ALA A 3 5.85 14.54 1.46
C ALA A 3 6.23 14.94 0.02
N ASP A 4 6.24 14.00 -0.92
CA ASP A 4 6.76 14.17 -2.29
C ASP A 4 8.12 14.89 -2.33
N ASP A 5 9.09 14.36 -1.57
CA ASP A 5 10.45 14.92 -1.38
C ASP A 5 10.51 16.35 -0.82
N THR A 6 9.37 16.94 -0.45
CA THR A 6 9.26 18.27 0.15
C THR A 6 9.13 18.18 1.66
N ALA A 7 9.99 18.89 2.39
CA ALA A 7 9.88 18.98 3.84
C ALA A 7 8.69 19.87 4.23
N ILE A 8 7.70 19.31 4.93
CA ILE A 8 6.50 20.03 5.40
C ILE A 8 6.66 20.54 6.83
N MET A 9 7.22 19.74 7.72
CA MET A 9 7.49 20.14 9.11
C MET A 9 8.85 19.65 9.56
N LYS A 10 9.49 20.42 10.42
CA LYS A 10 10.79 20.11 11.02
C LYS A 10 10.64 20.04 12.52
N PHE A 11 11.15 18.96 13.12
CA PHE A 11 11.33 18.85 14.56
C PHE A 11 12.82 18.76 14.85
N GLU A 12 13.33 19.64 15.69
CA GLU A 12 14.73 19.66 16.12
C GLU A 12 14.79 19.23 17.57
N ILE A 13 15.31 18.04 17.82
CA ILE A 13 15.39 17.42 19.14
C ILE A 13 16.86 17.46 19.55
N SER A 14 17.18 18.13 20.66
CA SER A 14 18.53 18.24 21.20
C SER A 14 18.54 17.81 22.66
N GLN A 15 19.46 16.91 23.02
CA GLN A 15 19.69 16.56 24.42
C GLN A 15 20.52 17.66 25.07
N ILE A 16 19.99 18.25 26.15
CA ILE A 16 20.66 19.36 26.88
C ILE A 16 21.27 18.89 28.20
N ALA A 17 20.73 17.82 28.79
CA ALA A 17 21.30 17.12 29.95
C ALA A 17 20.89 15.63 29.93
N PRO A 18 21.41 14.77 30.82
CA PRO A 18 20.95 13.38 30.92
C PRO A 18 19.43 13.30 31.13
N ALA A 19 18.73 12.63 30.19
CA ALA A 19 17.26 12.54 30.16
C ALA A 19 16.51 13.89 30.04
N GLU A 20 17.18 14.97 29.63
CA GLU A 20 16.59 16.28 29.41
C GLU A 20 16.77 16.72 27.96
N TYR A 21 15.67 17.12 27.32
CA TYR A 21 15.64 17.44 25.90
C TYR A 21 14.99 18.80 25.64
N SER A 22 15.54 19.53 24.67
CA SER A 22 14.88 20.66 24.02
C SER A 22 14.32 20.21 22.68
N VAL A 23 13.09 20.63 22.37
CA VAL A 23 12.46 20.34 21.08
C VAL A 23 11.90 21.62 20.46
N LYS A 24 12.34 21.91 19.24
CA LYS A 24 11.76 22.96 18.39
C LYS A 24 10.92 22.35 17.29
N TRP A 25 9.83 23.02 16.94
CA TRP A 25 8.95 22.64 15.86
C TRP A 25 8.74 23.80 14.91
N THR A 26 9.23 23.65 13.68
CA THR A 26 8.98 24.59 12.59
C THR A 26 7.95 23.99 11.63
N ARG A 27 6.92 24.78 11.31
CA ARG A 27 5.78 24.35 10.49
C ARG A 27 5.20 25.47 9.62
N PRO A 28 4.33 25.16 8.66
CA PRO A 28 3.54 26.14 7.94
C PRO A 28 2.51 26.80 8.88
N SER A 29 2.30 28.10 8.69
CA SER A 29 1.27 28.87 9.40
C SER A 29 -0.15 28.39 9.12
N ALA A 30 -0.38 27.88 7.91
CA ALA A 30 -1.62 27.28 7.45
C ALA A 30 -1.33 25.96 6.74
N TYR A 31 -2.08 24.91 7.06
CA TYR A 31 -2.11 23.66 6.31
C TYR A 31 -3.36 22.87 6.69
N ASN A 32 -3.87 22.09 5.74
CA ASN A 32 -4.77 20.99 5.99
C ASN A 32 -3.99 19.68 5.91
N ILE A 33 -4.43 18.70 6.69
CA ILE A 33 -3.85 17.36 6.67
C ILE A 33 -4.96 16.33 6.51
N SER A 34 -4.72 15.37 5.62
CA SER A 34 -5.49 14.13 5.50
C SER A 34 -4.60 12.95 5.87
N ARG A 35 -5.16 11.73 5.88
CA ARG A 35 -4.35 10.51 6.12
C ARG A 35 -3.13 10.41 5.21
N ARG A 36 -3.22 10.91 3.97
CA ARG A 36 -2.22 10.69 2.91
C ARG A 36 -1.54 11.95 2.40
N SER A 37 -1.93 13.14 2.82
CA SER A 37 -1.37 14.36 2.23
C SER A 37 -1.56 15.61 3.06
N PHE A 38 -0.71 16.59 2.80
CA PHE A 38 -0.85 17.99 3.19
C PHE A 38 -1.33 18.81 1.99
N PHE A 39 -2.20 19.79 2.22
CA PHE A 39 -2.69 20.69 1.18
C PHE A 39 -3.07 22.04 1.78
N ASN A 40 -3.23 23.06 0.94
CA ASN A 40 -3.40 24.46 1.37
C ASN A 40 -2.26 24.89 2.31
N VAL A 41 -1.03 24.52 1.95
CA VAL A 41 0.17 24.75 2.78
C VAL A 41 0.66 26.18 2.56
N GLY A 42 0.44 27.04 3.54
CA GLY A 42 0.81 28.45 3.48
C GLY A 42 2.32 28.66 3.62
N ASN A 43 2.90 29.55 2.83
CA ASN A 43 4.35 29.80 2.72
C ASN A 43 5.02 30.38 3.99
N THR A 44 4.25 30.94 4.91
CA THR A 44 4.77 31.57 6.13
C THR A 44 5.09 30.50 7.16
N ARG A 45 6.30 30.54 7.74
CA ARG A 45 6.75 29.60 8.76
C ARG A 45 6.37 30.07 10.17
N ILE A 46 6.06 29.12 11.03
CA ILE A 46 5.88 29.31 12.47
C ILE A 46 6.87 28.40 13.18
N ASP A 47 7.66 28.99 14.07
CA ASP A 47 8.54 28.30 15.00
C ASP A 47 7.87 28.21 16.37
N SER A 48 8.06 27.09 17.06
CA SER A 48 7.56 26.89 18.42
C SER A 48 8.54 26.04 19.21
N GLU A 49 8.67 26.34 20.50
CA GLU A 49 9.44 25.52 21.43
C GLU A 49 8.48 24.69 22.29
N ALA A 50 8.92 23.47 22.61
CA ALA A 50 8.15 22.57 23.46
C ALA A 50 7.96 23.16 24.86
N ARG A 51 6.73 23.04 25.39
CA ARG A 51 6.37 23.51 26.73
C ARG A 51 6.51 22.41 27.78
N ALA A 52 6.26 21.17 27.39
CA ALA A 52 6.37 20.02 28.27
C ALA A 52 6.94 18.84 27.48
N LEU A 53 7.86 18.11 28.12
CA LEU A 53 8.48 16.91 27.59
C LEU A 53 8.48 15.82 28.64
N THR A 54 8.14 14.60 28.23
CA THR A 54 8.38 13.39 29.03
C THR A 54 9.13 12.39 28.16
N SER A 55 10.19 11.80 28.70
CA SER A 55 11.04 10.86 27.96
C SER A 55 11.25 9.56 28.73
N SER A 56 11.35 8.46 27.98
CA SER A 56 11.86 7.16 28.41
C SER A 56 13.00 6.73 27.49
N SER A 57 13.48 5.49 27.60
CA SER A 57 14.57 4.97 26.76
C SER A 57 14.26 4.97 25.26
N THR A 58 12.99 4.80 24.88
CA THR A 58 12.57 4.69 23.47
C THR A 58 11.51 5.71 23.08
N MET A 59 10.92 6.43 24.03
CA MET A 59 9.78 7.30 23.79
C MET A 59 10.05 8.73 24.25
N LEU A 60 9.62 9.70 23.45
CA LEU A 60 9.62 11.12 23.80
C LEU A 60 8.23 11.69 23.48
N THR A 61 7.51 12.14 24.50
CA THR A 61 6.25 12.86 24.33
C THR A 61 6.50 14.35 24.49
N VAL A 62 6.02 15.14 23.53
CA VAL A 62 6.27 16.58 23.43
C VAL A 62 4.94 17.30 23.30
N SER A 63 4.75 18.35 24.09
CA SER A 63 3.57 19.22 24.02
C SER A 63 3.99 20.66 23.69
N PHE A 64 3.30 21.28 22.74
CA PHE A 64 3.49 22.67 22.33
C PHE A 64 2.34 23.56 22.85
N ALA A 65 2.60 24.86 22.97
CA ALA A 65 1.57 25.80 23.42
C ALA A 65 0.44 25.92 22.39
N HIS A 66 -0.79 25.76 22.85
CA HIS A 66 -1.99 26.02 22.07
C HIS A 66 -2.34 27.51 22.18
N ASN A 67 -2.29 28.26 21.07
CA ASN A 67 -3.07 29.50 21.01
C ASN A 67 -4.54 29.10 20.83
N GLY A 68 -5.48 29.69 21.57
CA GLY A 68 -6.88 29.23 21.66
C GLY A 68 -7.66 29.16 20.34
N ALA A 69 -7.08 29.59 19.22
CA ALA A 69 -7.64 29.49 17.87
C ALA A 69 -7.14 28.26 17.07
N GLU A 70 -6.02 27.63 17.48
CA GLU A 70 -5.38 26.55 16.73
C GLU A 70 -5.99 25.16 17.00
N LYS A 71 -6.94 24.70 16.17
CA LYS A 71 -7.51 23.33 16.24
C LYS A 71 -6.52 22.20 15.85
N ARG A 72 -5.20 22.42 15.95
CA ARG A 72 -4.16 21.50 15.47
C ARG A 72 -3.65 20.57 16.58
N PRO A 73 -3.10 19.39 16.23
CA PRO A 73 -2.38 18.57 17.19
C PRO A 73 -1.23 19.38 17.78
N GLN A 74 -1.21 19.48 19.11
CA GLN A 74 -0.12 20.13 19.86
C GLN A 74 0.72 19.12 20.63
N ASN A 75 0.29 17.87 20.65
CA ASN A 75 0.90 16.80 21.42
C ASN A 75 1.38 15.73 20.44
N PHE A 76 2.66 15.42 20.53
CA PHE A 76 3.37 14.53 19.63
C PHE A 76 4.08 13.47 20.45
N GLN A 77 4.05 12.23 19.98
CA GLN A 77 4.84 11.15 20.55
C GLN A 77 5.84 10.67 19.50
N PHE A 78 7.11 10.68 19.86
CA PHE A 78 8.19 10.09 19.09
C PHE A 78 8.57 8.76 19.71
N GLU A 79 8.67 7.72 18.91
CA GLU A 79 9.11 6.39 19.35
C GLU A 79 10.25 5.92 18.46
N LEU A 80 11.41 5.61 19.04
CA LEU A 80 12.55 5.09 18.31
C LEU A 80 12.23 3.65 17.85
N ARG A 81 12.31 3.40 16.54
CA ARG A 81 12.09 2.07 15.97
C ARG A 81 13.42 1.31 15.82
N ASP A 82 14.44 2.00 15.33
CA ASP A 82 15.81 1.49 15.23
C ASP A 82 16.82 2.65 15.12
N GLY A 83 18.10 2.35 14.89
CA GLY A 83 19.17 3.37 14.79
C GLY A 83 19.01 4.38 13.64
N ARG A 84 18.10 4.14 12.69
CA ARG A 84 17.83 5.02 11.54
C ARG A 84 16.38 5.49 11.45
N ARG A 85 15.43 4.84 12.14
CA ARG A 85 14.00 5.13 12.03
C ARG A 85 13.37 5.44 13.38
N ALA A 86 12.40 6.36 13.37
CA ALA A 86 11.48 6.62 14.47
C ALA A 86 10.05 6.71 13.92
N SER A 87 9.05 6.56 14.76
CA SER A 87 7.67 6.95 14.44
C SER A 87 7.29 8.22 15.17
N LEU A 88 6.43 9.02 14.54
CA LEU A 88 5.80 10.19 15.13
C LEU A 88 4.29 10.00 15.10
N SER A 89 3.67 9.97 16.28
CA SER A 89 2.23 9.91 16.46
C SER A 89 1.69 11.29 16.85
N LEU A 90 0.56 11.66 16.27
CA LEU A 90 -0.21 12.84 16.69
C LEU A 90 -1.19 12.34 17.76
N ILE A 91 -1.00 12.74 19.01
CA ILE A 91 -1.84 12.24 20.12
C ILE A 91 -3.28 12.72 19.91
N ASN A 92 -4.25 11.84 20.17
CA ASN A 92 -5.69 12.06 19.94
C ASN A 92 -6.06 12.34 18.47
N SER A 93 -5.28 11.80 17.54
CA SER A 93 -5.52 11.93 16.10
C SER A 93 -5.86 10.58 15.46
N PRO A 94 -6.78 10.52 14.48
CA PRO A 94 -7.10 9.30 13.73
C PRO A 94 -6.06 8.98 12.63
N PHE A 95 -4.89 9.62 12.65
CA PHE A 95 -3.86 9.45 11.64
C PHE A 95 -2.87 8.37 12.05
N GLU A 96 -2.50 7.52 11.09
CA GLU A 96 -1.39 6.59 11.26
C GLU A 96 -0.08 7.34 11.47
N ASP A 97 0.80 6.73 12.27
CA ASP A 97 2.13 7.22 12.59
C ASP A 97 2.92 7.64 11.35
N PHE A 98 3.70 8.71 11.50
CA PHE A 98 4.66 9.16 10.51
C PHE A 98 5.96 8.41 10.73
N THR A 99 6.38 7.63 9.74
CA THR A 99 7.76 7.11 9.72
C THR A 99 8.72 8.27 9.49
N LEU A 100 9.61 8.48 10.45
CA LEU A 100 10.71 9.42 10.39
C LEU A 100 11.99 8.65 10.10
N ILE A 101 12.75 9.11 9.11
CA ILE A 101 14.07 8.55 8.79
C ILE A 101 15.11 9.58 9.22
N ARG A 102 16.13 9.12 9.94
CA ARG A 102 17.30 9.93 10.29
C ARG A 102 18.05 10.28 9.01
N THR A 103 18.17 11.57 8.72
CA THR A 103 18.95 12.10 7.60
C THR A 103 20.21 12.79 8.10
N CYS A 104 21.29 12.71 7.31
CA CYS A 104 22.55 13.45 7.56
C CYS A 104 22.53 14.86 6.96
N SER A 105 21.58 15.17 6.07
CA SER A 105 21.36 16.50 5.52
C SER A 105 20.12 17.14 6.12
N VAL A 106 20.22 18.41 6.48
CA VAL A 106 19.05 19.22 6.85
C VAL A 106 18.32 19.53 5.54
N ALA A 107 17.13 18.96 5.35
CA ALA A 107 16.27 19.36 4.24
C ALA A 107 15.84 20.82 4.45
N ASP A 108 15.94 21.64 3.41
CA ASP A 108 15.40 22.99 3.45
C ASP A 108 13.87 22.90 3.61
N LEU A 109 13.37 23.53 4.67
CA LEU A 109 11.95 23.60 4.94
C LEU A 109 11.31 24.67 4.06
N GLY A 110 10.15 24.44 3.45
CA GLY A 110 9.43 25.48 2.70
C GLY A 110 9.45 25.30 1.19
N ASN A 111 9.34 26.43 0.47
CA ASN A 111 8.92 26.50 -0.94
C ASN A 111 7.56 25.85 -1.19
N TRP A 112 6.66 25.94 -0.20
CA TRP A 112 5.31 25.42 -0.32
C TRP A 112 4.50 26.30 -1.26
N ASP A 113 3.86 25.65 -2.22
CA ASP A 113 2.85 26.21 -3.07
C ASP A 113 1.49 25.88 -2.44
N ILE A 114 0.68 26.91 -2.22
CA ILE A 114 -0.63 26.78 -1.59
C ILE A 114 -1.61 25.98 -2.46
N SER A 115 -1.39 25.95 -3.78
CA SER A 115 -2.18 25.21 -4.75
C SER A 115 -1.78 23.73 -4.87
N GLU A 116 -0.62 23.35 -4.33
CA GLU A 116 -0.10 22.00 -4.40
C GLU A 116 -0.61 21.09 -3.29
N ARG A 117 -0.59 19.80 -3.59
CA ARG A 117 -0.91 18.72 -2.65
C ARG A 117 0.30 17.81 -2.47
N TYR A 118 0.83 17.79 -1.26
CA TYR A 118 2.01 17.04 -0.89
C TYR A 118 1.62 15.69 -0.30
N ASN A 119 1.86 14.60 -1.02
CA ASN A 119 1.51 13.25 -0.58
C ASN A 119 2.56 12.67 0.37
N ARG A 120 2.07 12.10 1.47
CA ARG A 120 2.88 11.34 2.40
C ARG A 120 3.23 10.00 1.75
N THR A 121 4.51 9.74 1.62
CA THR A 121 4.98 8.37 1.40
C THR A 121 4.93 7.62 2.72
N VAL A 122 3.95 6.73 2.88
CA VAL A 122 3.86 5.85 4.06
C VAL A 122 4.45 4.50 3.68
N TYR A 123 5.55 4.15 4.36
CA TYR A 123 6.18 2.83 4.21
C TYR A 123 5.60 1.88 5.25
N TYR A 124 5.15 0.72 4.79
CA TYR A 124 4.75 -0.39 5.64
C TYR A 124 5.72 -1.53 5.41
N ASP A 125 6.30 -2.08 6.48
CA ASP A 125 7.09 -3.29 6.39
C ASP A 125 6.16 -4.43 5.94
N SER A 126 6.65 -5.25 5.00
CA SER A 126 5.90 -6.40 4.48
C SER A 126 6.02 -7.59 5.44
N ASN A 127 5.00 -8.44 5.45
CA ASN A 127 4.92 -9.60 6.30
C ASN A 127 5.57 -10.82 5.64
N ASP A 128 6.64 -11.33 6.24
CA ASP A 128 7.38 -12.48 5.71
C ASP A 128 6.55 -13.77 5.64
N GLU A 129 5.54 -13.96 6.50
CA GLU A 129 4.64 -15.11 6.43
C GLU A 129 3.75 -15.02 5.18
N VAL A 130 3.19 -13.84 4.89
CA VAL A 130 2.38 -13.60 3.68
C VAL A 130 3.23 -13.82 2.43
N ARG A 131 4.45 -13.28 2.42
CA ARG A 131 5.42 -13.49 1.34
C ARG A 131 5.72 -14.98 1.12
N LYS A 132 5.91 -15.74 2.18
CA LYS A 132 6.16 -17.19 2.10
C LYS A 132 4.98 -17.93 1.46
N LEU A 133 3.75 -17.65 1.90
CA LEU A 133 2.55 -18.27 1.32
C LEU A 133 2.44 -18.03 -0.19
N PHE A 134 2.79 -16.82 -0.64
CA PHE A 134 2.80 -16.47 -2.05
C PHE A 134 3.93 -17.18 -2.81
N LEU A 135 5.14 -17.24 -2.26
CA LEU A 135 6.25 -17.94 -2.91
C LEU A 135 5.94 -19.44 -3.05
N ASP A 136 5.34 -20.05 -2.04
CA ASP A 136 4.90 -21.44 -2.09
C ASP A 136 3.82 -21.65 -3.17
N ASP A 137 2.86 -20.73 -3.33
CA ASP A 137 1.89 -20.74 -4.46
C ASP A 137 2.58 -20.79 -5.82
N GLN A 138 3.43 -19.80 -6.09
CA GLN A 138 4.06 -19.67 -7.39
C GLN A 138 4.99 -20.85 -7.66
N ASN A 139 5.64 -21.41 -6.63
CA ASN A 139 6.51 -22.57 -6.75
C ASN A 139 5.73 -23.84 -7.10
N ASP A 140 4.57 -24.07 -6.49
CA ASP A 140 3.71 -25.23 -6.79
C ASP A 140 3.38 -25.27 -8.29
N ARG A 141 3.01 -24.10 -8.85
CA ARG A 141 2.68 -23.94 -10.29
C ARG A 141 3.88 -24.07 -11.21
N LYS A 142 5.03 -23.50 -10.84
CA LYS A 142 6.27 -23.55 -11.64
C LYS A 142 6.93 -24.93 -11.64
N SER A 143 6.71 -25.73 -10.59
CA SER A 143 7.39 -27.01 -10.43
C SER A 143 7.02 -28.04 -11.49
N GLY A 144 5.79 -28.02 -11.99
CA GLY A 144 5.22 -29.05 -12.87
C GLY A 144 5.15 -30.45 -12.25
N ARG A 145 5.41 -30.59 -10.94
CA ARG A 145 5.50 -31.88 -10.24
C ARG A 145 4.20 -32.31 -9.55
N LEU A 146 3.31 -31.36 -9.31
CA LEU A 146 2.06 -31.58 -8.59
C LEU A 146 0.92 -31.74 -9.58
N SER A 147 -0.01 -32.65 -9.28
CA SER A 147 -1.29 -32.73 -9.97
C SER A 147 -2.16 -31.51 -9.67
N GLU A 148 -3.12 -31.21 -10.54
CA GLU A 148 -4.07 -30.10 -10.34
C GLU A 148 -4.84 -30.24 -9.02
N LEU A 149 -5.22 -31.46 -8.64
CA LEU A 149 -5.91 -31.74 -7.37
C LEU A 149 -5.02 -31.45 -6.15
N GLU A 150 -3.72 -31.74 -6.22
CA GLU A 150 -2.78 -31.42 -5.15
C GLU A 150 -2.55 -29.93 -5.01
N ILE A 151 -2.45 -29.20 -6.13
CA ILE A 151 -2.37 -27.73 -6.14
C ILE A 151 -3.62 -27.15 -5.46
N LYS A 152 -4.82 -27.53 -5.91
CA LYS A 152 -6.08 -27.04 -5.30
C LYS A 152 -6.17 -27.29 -3.79
N LYS A 153 -5.74 -28.45 -3.30
CA LYS A 153 -5.70 -28.74 -1.85
C LYS A 153 -4.73 -27.80 -1.11
N ARG A 154 -3.57 -27.49 -1.69
CA ARG A 154 -2.60 -26.55 -1.13
C ARG A 154 -3.11 -25.10 -1.20
N ASP A 155 -3.79 -24.72 -2.27
CA ASP A 155 -4.44 -23.40 -2.43
C ASP A 155 -5.41 -23.14 -1.27
N GLN A 156 -6.27 -24.11 -0.95
CA GLN A 156 -7.22 -24.02 0.18
C GLN A 156 -6.52 -23.89 1.54
N LEU A 157 -5.42 -24.63 1.76
CA LEU A 157 -4.63 -24.50 2.99
C LEU A 157 -4.01 -23.09 3.12
N ARG A 158 -3.46 -22.55 2.03
CA ARG A 158 -2.88 -21.21 2.00
C ARG A 158 -3.92 -20.12 2.22
N ILE A 159 -5.11 -20.23 1.63
CA ILE A 159 -6.24 -19.33 1.89
C ILE A 159 -6.61 -19.36 3.38
N SER A 160 -6.67 -20.55 4.00
CA SER A 160 -6.96 -20.67 5.44
C SER A 160 -5.88 -20.01 6.31
N GLN A 161 -4.60 -20.20 5.98
CA GLN A 161 -3.49 -19.57 6.71
C GLN A 161 -3.49 -18.06 6.54
N LEU A 162 -3.67 -17.56 5.31
CA LEU A 162 -3.73 -16.14 5.01
C LEU A 162 -4.95 -15.49 5.68
N SER A 163 -6.10 -16.16 5.74
CA SER A 163 -7.30 -15.65 6.40
C SER A 163 -7.05 -15.35 7.88
N LYS A 164 -6.29 -16.20 8.58
CA LYS A 164 -5.88 -15.93 9.98
C LYS A 164 -5.02 -14.67 10.08
N LEU A 165 -4.08 -14.48 9.15
CA LEU A 165 -3.25 -13.26 9.11
C LEU A 165 -4.09 -12.00 8.84
N ILE A 166 -5.16 -12.12 8.05
CA ILE A 166 -6.10 -11.04 7.77
C ILE A 166 -6.93 -10.73 9.03
N ASP A 167 -7.48 -11.75 9.69
CA ASP A 167 -8.28 -11.60 10.91
C ASP A 167 -7.46 -10.98 12.05
N ASP A 168 -6.16 -11.29 12.11
CA ASP A 168 -5.20 -10.71 13.05
C ASP A 168 -4.67 -9.33 12.61
N ASN A 169 -5.19 -8.76 11.51
CA ASN A 169 -4.81 -7.47 10.94
C ASN A 169 -3.29 -7.35 10.63
N ARG A 170 -2.70 -8.42 10.10
CA ARG A 170 -1.24 -8.55 9.86
C ARG A 170 -0.79 -8.18 8.44
N LEU A 171 -1.68 -7.74 7.55
CA LEU A 171 -1.36 -7.22 6.22
C LEU A 171 -1.29 -5.69 6.27
N LYS A 172 -0.19 -5.09 5.84
CA LYS A 172 0.03 -3.64 5.95
C LYS A 172 0.53 -3.00 4.66
N SER A 173 1.47 -3.66 3.98
CA SER A 173 2.12 -3.10 2.79
C SER A 173 1.32 -3.38 1.52
N GLY A 174 1.57 -2.60 0.46
CA GLY A 174 1.00 -2.90 -0.85
C GLY A 174 1.40 -4.30 -1.33
N ARG A 175 2.61 -4.73 -0.99
CA ARG A 175 3.13 -6.07 -1.29
C ARG A 175 2.38 -7.20 -0.57
N ASP A 176 2.00 -6.99 0.69
CA ASP A 176 1.15 -7.95 1.43
C ASP A 176 -0.19 -8.15 0.73
N PHE A 177 -0.84 -7.06 0.33
CA PHE A 177 -2.12 -7.10 -0.38
C PHE A 177 -1.98 -7.66 -1.80
N TYR A 178 -0.87 -7.39 -2.49
CA TYR A 178 -0.56 -7.98 -3.79
C TYR A 178 -0.44 -9.50 -3.71
N TYR A 179 0.32 -10.01 -2.73
CA TYR A 179 0.45 -11.44 -2.47
C TYR A 179 -0.88 -12.08 -2.08
N ALA A 180 -1.68 -11.40 -1.25
CA ALA A 180 -3.02 -11.86 -0.92
C ALA A 180 -3.92 -11.96 -2.17
N ALA A 181 -3.85 -11.00 -3.09
CA ALA A 181 -4.62 -11.03 -4.33
C ALA A 181 -4.32 -12.28 -5.16
N PHE A 182 -3.04 -12.65 -5.31
CA PHE A 182 -2.64 -13.87 -6.01
C PHE A 182 -3.17 -15.13 -5.33
N ILE A 183 -3.02 -15.24 -4.01
CA ILE A 183 -3.50 -16.42 -3.26
C ILE A 183 -5.02 -16.59 -3.40
N PHE A 184 -5.80 -15.51 -3.32
CA PHE A 184 -7.26 -15.58 -3.44
C PHE A 184 -7.75 -15.76 -4.90
N GLN A 185 -7.01 -15.27 -5.90
CA GLN A 185 -7.29 -15.48 -7.33
C GLN A 185 -7.31 -16.97 -7.70
N HIS A 186 -6.57 -17.80 -6.96
CA HIS A 186 -6.49 -19.24 -7.19
C HIS A 186 -7.51 -20.07 -6.39
N SER A 187 -8.43 -19.40 -5.70
CA SER A 187 -9.61 -20.04 -5.13
C SER A 187 -10.56 -20.60 -6.20
N GLU A 188 -11.66 -21.20 -5.75
CA GLU A 188 -12.72 -21.75 -6.60
C GLU A 188 -14.09 -21.08 -6.34
N THR A 189 -14.12 -19.90 -5.69
CA THR A 189 -15.38 -19.22 -5.36
C THR A 189 -15.43 -17.78 -5.91
N PRO A 190 -16.61 -17.32 -6.40
CA PRO A 190 -16.77 -15.93 -6.81
C PRO A 190 -16.42 -14.92 -5.70
N GLN A 191 -16.73 -15.24 -4.45
CA GLN A 191 -16.46 -14.37 -3.30
C GLN A 191 -14.96 -14.15 -3.11
N ASP A 192 -14.16 -15.20 -3.29
CA ASP A 192 -12.71 -15.10 -3.17
C ASP A 192 -12.07 -14.38 -4.38
N TYR A 193 -12.62 -14.50 -5.59
CA TYR A 193 -12.19 -13.65 -6.72
C TYR A 193 -12.47 -12.17 -6.46
N LEU A 194 -13.62 -11.84 -5.86
CA LEU A 194 -13.92 -10.46 -5.48
C LEU A 194 -13.02 -9.95 -4.35
N ARG A 195 -12.64 -10.83 -3.40
CA ARG A 195 -11.61 -10.52 -2.40
C ARG A 195 -10.25 -10.26 -3.05
N ALA A 196 -9.84 -11.10 -4.01
CA ALA A 196 -8.61 -10.92 -4.77
C ALA A 196 -8.57 -9.55 -5.46
N HIS A 197 -9.67 -9.16 -6.12
CA HIS A 197 -9.81 -7.84 -6.73
C HIS A 197 -9.68 -6.71 -5.69
N SER A 198 -10.36 -6.84 -4.56
CA SER A 198 -10.31 -5.85 -3.47
C SER A 198 -8.89 -5.70 -2.89
N PHE A 199 -8.15 -6.81 -2.74
CA PHE A 199 -6.76 -6.79 -2.31
C PHE A 199 -5.84 -6.17 -3.35
N ALA A 200 -6.01 -6.48 -4.65
CA ALA A 200 -5.24 -5.88 -5.72
C ALA A 200 -5.45 -4.36 -5.79
N MET A 201 -6.70 -3.88 -5.65
CA MET A 201 -7.00 -2.45 -5.57
C MET A 201 -6.37 -1.80 -4.34
N THR A 202 -6.38 -2.49 -3.19
CA THR A 202 -5.71 -2.01 -1.97
C THR A 202 -4.19 -1.94 -2.14
N ALA A 203 -3.60 -2.91 -2.84
CA ALA A 203 -2.18 -2.94 -3.17
C ALA A 203 -1.77 -1.73 -4.04
N LEU A 204 -2.53 -1.44 -5.09
CA LEU A 204 -2.36 -0.23 -5.93
C LEU A 204 -2.45 1.04 -5.09
N MET A 205 -3.47 1.13 -4.23
CA MET A 205 -3.62 2.25 -3.29
C MET A 205 -2.48 2.32 -2.26
N ARG A 206 -1.72 1.26 -2.05
CA ARG A 206 -0.55 1.19 -1.16
C ARG A 206 0.76 1.26 -1.95
N ASN A 207 0.72 1.84 -3.15
CA ASN A 207 1.87 2.08 -4.04
C ASN A 207 2.58 0.79 -4.50
N GLU A 208 1.84 -0.30 -4.72
CA GLU A 208 2.35 -1.52 -5.36
C GLU A 208 1.84 -1.58 -6.82
N PRO A 209 2.56 -1.00 -7.79
CA PRO A 209 2.11 -0.90 -9.18
C PRO A 209 2.03 -2.25 -9.89
N ASP A 210 2.77 -3.27 -9.41
CA ASP A 210 2.74 -4.62 -9.98
C ASP A 210 1.35 -5.29 -9.80
N ALA A 211 0.49 -4.73 -8.95
CA ALA A 211 -0.87 -5.21 -8.73
C ALA A 211 -1.87 -4.90 -9.88
N ALA A 212 -1.49 -4.10 -10.88
CA ALA A 212 -2.41 -3.65 -11.92
C ALA A 212 -3.03 -4.81 -12.72
N TRP A 213 -2.20 -5.79 -13.10
CA TRP A 213 -2.66 -6.95 -13.87
C TRP A 213 -3.59 -7.84 -13.05
N ILE A 214 -3.23 -8.13 -11.79
CA ILE A 214 -4.04 -9.01 -10.94
C ILE A 214 -5.37 -8.35 -10.55
N ALA A 215 -5.45 -7.02 -10.51
CA ALA A 215 -6.71 -6.30 -10.36
C ALA A 215 -7.67 -6.55 -11.54
N ALA A 216 -7.17 -6.49 -12.78
CA ALA A 216 -7.95 -6.82 -13.97
C ALA A 216 -8.32 -8.31 -14.02
N ALA A 217 -7.34 -9.19 -13.76
CA ALA A 217 -7.53 -10.63 -13.87
C ALA A 217 -8.54 -11.19 -12.87
N SER A 218 -8.51 -10.71 -11.63
CA SER A 218 -9.46 -11.13 -10.59
C SER A 218 -10.88 -10.62 -10.83
N LEU A 219 -11.04 -9.42 -11.41
CA LEU A 219 -12.36 -8.93 -11.82
C LEU A 219 -12.95 -9.77 -12.95
N ASP A 220 -12.18 -10.07 -13.98
CA ASP A 220 -12.62 -10.93 -15.07
C ASP A 220 -13.03 -12.33 -14.56
N ARG A 221 -12.24 -12.90 -13.65
CA ARG A 221 -12.53 -14.20 -13.02
C ARG A 221 -13.82 -14.16 -12.19
N TYR A 222 -14.04 -13.09 -11.43
CA TYR A 222 -15.29 -12.84 -10.71
C TYR A 222 -16.49 -12.77 -11.66
N LEU A 223 -16.40 -11.97 -12.73
CA LEU A 223 -17.48 -11.79 -13.71
C LEU A 223 -17.87 -13.13 -14.34
N LEU A 224 -16.89 -13.91 -14.80
CA LEU A 224 -17.14 -15.23 -15.38
C LEU A 224 -17.79 -16.19 -14.36
N ALA A 225 -17.31 -16.18 -13.11
CA ALA A 225 -17.84 -17.06 -12.07
C ALA A 225 -19.31 -16.76 -11.69
N ILE A 226 -19.79 -15.54 -11.94
CA ILE A 226 -21.20 -15.16 -11.75
C ILE A 226 -22.02 -15.18 -13.07
N GLY A 227 -21.47 -15.75 -14.14
CA GLY A 227 -22.14 -15.89 -15.44
C GLY A 227 -22.18 -14.60 -16.27
N LYS A 228 -21.32 -13.62 -15.98
CA LYS A 228 -21.10 -12.42 -16.80
C LYS A 228 -19.89 -12.60 -17.71
N LYS A 229 -19.83 -11.81 -18.78
CA LYS A 229 -18.65 -11.78 -19.66
C LYS A 229 -17.53 -11.00 -18.98
N GLN A 230 -16.29 -11.38 -19.27
CA GLN A 230 -15.11 -10.63 -18.84
C GLN A 230 -14.97 -9.32 -19.63
N ILE A 231 -14.20 -8.35 -19.13
CA ILE A 231 -14.06 -7.02 -19.76
C ILE A 231 -12.61 -6.67 -20.10
N TYR A 232 -11.63 -7.29 -19.43
CA TYR A 232 -10.21 -7.17 -19.77
C TYR A 232 -9.72 -8.32 -20.65
N GLY A 233 -10.40 -9.46 -20.70
CA GLY A 233 -10.01 -10.56 -21.58
C GLY A 233 -8.83 -11.39 -21.06
N THR A 234 -8.60 -11.39 -19.75
CA THR A 234 -7.47 -12.07 -19.09
C THR A 234 -7.65 -13.57 -18.90
N GLN A 235 -8.89 -14.07 -18.97
CA GLN A 235 -9.22 -15.46 -18.66
C GLN A 235 -9.42 -16.26 -19.95
N THR A 236 -8.94 -17.49 -19.94
CA THR A 236 -9.13 -18.47 -21.01
C THR A 236 -10.01 -19.62 -20.55
N VAL A 237 -10.68 -20.25 -21.50
CA VAL A 237 -11.43 -21.50 -21.31
C VAL A 237 -10.76 -22.59 -22.12
N ARG A 238 -10.75 -23.80 -21.55
CA ARG A 238 -10.28 -25.00 -22.24
C ARG A 238 -11.46 -25.59 -23.02
N ALA A 239 -11.31 -25.72 -24.34
CA ALA A 239 -12.27 -26.39 -25.21
C ALA A 239 -12.19 -27.92 -25.05
N GLU A 240 -13.17 -28.64 -25.60
CA GLU A 240 -13.26 -30.11 -25.53
C GLU A 240 -12.07 -30.81 -26.17
N ASP A 241 -11.48 -30.20 -27.20
CA ASP A 241 -10.26 -30.66 -27.88
C ASP A 241 -8.98 -30.41 -27.07
N GLY A 242 -9.10 -29.78 -25.90
CA GLY A 242 -8.02 -29.46 -25.00
C GLY A 242 -7.31 -28.13 -25.31
N ALA A 243 -7.67 -27.42 -26.37
CA ALA A 243 -7.12 -26.11 -26.72
C ALA A 243 -7.66 -25.02 -25.79
N TYR A 244 -6.84 -24.00 -25.50
CA TYR A 244 -7.28 -22.83 -24.75
C TYR A 244 -7.71 -21.72 -25.70
N SER A 245 -8.86 -21.12 -25.43
CA SER A 245 -9.37 -19.93 -26.13
C SER A 245 -9.80 -18.87 -25.13
N LYS A 246 -9.92 -17.61 -25.56
CA LYS A 246 -10.37 -16.50 -24.72
C LYS A 246 -11.80 -16.78 -24.23
N ALA A 247 -12.07 -16.60 -22.93
CA ALA A 247 -13.42 -16.74 -22.39
C ALA A 247 -14.36 -15.62 -22.92
N PRO A 248 -15.70 -15.78 -22.87
CA PRO A 248 -16.65 -14.80 -23.38
C PRO A 248 -16.38 -13.38 -22.84
N SER A 249 -16.23 -12.41 -23.75
CA SER A 249 -15.75 -11.06 -23.43
C SER A 249 -16.67 -9.95 -23.98
N GLU A 250 -16.72 -8.81 -23.30
CA GLU A 250 -17.33 -7.55 -23.76
C GLU A 250 -16.22 -6.55 -24.13
N ASP A 251 -15.60 -6.79 -25.28
CA ASP A 251 -14.31 -6.19 -25.66
C ASP A 251 -14.32 -4.67 -25.89
N GLU A 252 -15.50 -4.08 -26.05
CA GLU A 252 -15.67 -2.65 -26.33
C GLU A 252 -15.82 -1.78 -25.06
N ILE A 253 -16.00 -2.38 -23.87
CA ILE A 253 -16.21 -1.63 -22.63
C ILE A 253 -14.94 -0.94 -22.15
N ILE A 254 -13.81 -1.65 -22.21
CA ILE A 254 -12.53 -1.17 -21.70
C ILE A 254 -11.62 -0.78 -22.88
N PRO A 255 -11.41 0.52 -23.15
CA PRO A 255 -10.52 0.96 -24.22
C PRO A 255 -9.05 0.61 -23.92
N ASP A 256 -8.23 0.50 -24.97
CA ASP A 256 -6.82 0.10 -24.88
C ASP A 256 -6.00 0.93 -23.89
N ILE A 257 -6.31 2.22 -23.70
CA ILE A 257 -5.63 3.05 -22.70
C ILE A 257 -5.80 2.51 -21.26
N LEU A 258 -6.98 2.00 -20.92
CA LEU A 258 -7.24 1.39 -19.61
C LEU A 258 -6.64 -0.02 -19.53
N ARG A 259 -6.59 -0.75 -20.65
CA ARG A 259 -5.95 -2.07 -20.73
C ARG A 259 -4.45 -1.95 -20.46
N SER A 260 -3.78 -1.03 -21.15
CA SER A 260 -2.36 -0.75 -20.95
C SER A 260 -2.05 -0.28 -19.52
N ALA A 261 -2.88 0.59 -18.94
CA ALA A 261 -2.72 1.01 -17.53
C ALA A 261 -2.87 -0.17 -16.55
N ALA A 262 -3.67 -1.18 -16.91
CA ALA A 262 -3.83 -2.41 -16.15
C ALA A 262 -2.75 -3.48 -16.47
N ASN A 263 -1.72 -3.15 -17.27
CA ASN A 263 -0.73 -4.10 -17.77
C ASN A 263 -1.36 -5.29 -18.54
N VAL A 264 -2.48 -5.06 -19.21
CA VAL A 264 -3.16 -6.03 -20.08
C VAL A 264 -2.89 -5.66 -21.54
N PRO A 265 -2.58 -6.63 -22.43
CA PRO A 265 -2.40 -6.37 -23.86
C PRO A 265 -3.63 -5.68 -24.48
N THR A 266 -3.40 -4.88 -25.52
CA THR A 266 -4.47 -4.31 -26.36
C THR A 266 -5.32 -5.40 -26.99
N GLN A 267 -6.51 -5.05 -27.47
CA GLN A 267 -7.37 -6.04 -28.14
C GLN A 267 -6.70 -6.66 -29.37
N LYS A 268 -5.92 -5.86 -30.12
CA LYS A 268 -5.16 -6.34 -31.28
C LYS A 268 -4.07 -7.35 -30.88
N GLU A 269 -3.35 -7.09 -29.80
CA GLU A 269 -2.31 -8.01 -29.29
C GLU A 269 -2.91 -9.30 -28.74
N LEU A 270 -4.04 -9.21 -28.03
CA LEU A 270 -4.79 -10.37 -27.55
C LEU A 270 -5.30 -11.27 -28.68
N ALA A 271 -5.76 -10.68 -29.78
CA ALA A 271 -6.20 -11.44 -30.95
C ALA A 271 -5.04 -12.23 -31.60
N ALA A 272 -3.81 -11.73 -31.49
CA ALA A 272 -2.62 -12.39 -32.00
C ALA A 272 -2.05 -13.47 -31.04
N SER A 273 -2.30 -13.33 -29.74
CA SER A 273 -1.87 -14.28 -28.69
C SER A 273 -2.97 -14.43 -27.63
N PRO A 274 -3.94 -15.35 -27.81
CA PRO A 274 -5.14 -15.44 -26.98
C PRO A 274 -4.92 -15.99 -25.56
N SER A 275 -3.69 -16.38 -25.22
CA SER A 275 -3.31 -16.77 -23.85
C SER A 275 -2.53 -15.65 -23.19
N ILE A 276 -3.10 -15.06 -22.14
CA ILE A 276 -2.36 -14.20 -21.21
C ILE A 276 -1.96 -15.08 -20.03
N ALA A 277 -0.69 -15.52 -20.02
CA ALA A 277 -0.12 -16.11 -18.82
C ALA A 277 -0.05 -15.04 -17.72
N GLU A 278 -0.12 -15.46 -16.46
CA GLU A 278 0.30 -14.61 -15.35
C GLU A 278 1.67 -13.98 -15.70
N PRO A 279 1.84 -12.66 -15.55
CA PRO A 279 3.11 -12.02 -15.86
C PRO A 279 4.23 -12.69 -15.05
N ASN A 280 5.43 -12.78 -15.63
CA ASN A 280 6.60 -13.29 -14.90
C ASN A 280 6.86 -12.40 -13.69
N ILE A 281 6.34 -12.81 -12.53
CA ILE A 281 6.48 -12.07 -11.28
C ILE A 281 7.96 -12.11 -10.90
N LYS A 282 8.61 -10.94 -10.95
CA LYS A 282 9.99 -10.76 -10.48
C LYS A 282 9.94 -10.81 -8.95
N HIS A 283 10.67 -11.77 -8.37
CA HIS A 283 10.78 -11.98 -6.93
C HIS A 283 11.56 -10.87 -6.24
#